data_AF-L5KG57-F1
#
_entry.id   AF-L5KG57-F1
#
_cell.length_a   1.000
_cell.length_b   1.000
_cell.length_c   1.000
_cell.angle_alpha   90.00
_cell.angle_beta   90.00
_cell.angle_gamma   90.00
#
_symmetry.space_group_name_H-M   'P 1'
#
loop_
_entity.id
_entity.type
_entity.pdbx_description
1 polymer ?
#
loop_
_entity_poly.entity_id
_entity_poly.type
_entity_poly.pdbx_seq_one_letter_code
_entity_poly.pdbx_strand_id
1 'polypeptide(L)'
;MACGLVTSNLNLQPGEGLRVRGEVAPNTKSFVLNLGNDSNNLCLHFNLRFDIHGDTNTIVCSSKDGGARGTEQWESAFPFQPGSVTELCISFDQ
;
A
#
# COMPACT_ATOMS: atom_id res chain seq x y z
N MET A 1 4.94 1.59 -17.32
CA MET A 1 5.42 1.88 -15.95
C MET A 1 4.59 3.04 -15.46
N ALA A 2 3.61 2.83 -14.59
CA ALA A 2 2.87 3.96 -14.02
C ALA A 2 3.82 4.67 -13.04
N CYS A 3 4.13 5.93 -13.32
CA CYS A 3 4.93 6.80 -12.47
C CYS A 3 4.07 7.22 -11.26
N GLY A 4 4.15 6.45 -10.18
CA GLY A 4 3.64 6.87 -8.87
C GLY A 4 4.59 7.86 -8.21
N LEU A 5 4.13 8.53 -7.15
CA LEU A 5 4.99 9.35 -6.29
C LEU A 5 5.99 8.45 -5.55
N VAL A 6 7.27 8.81 -5.62
CA VAL A 6 8.33 8.19 -4.80
C VAL A 6 8.91 9.26 -3.90
N THR A 7 8.95 8.97 -2.61
CA THR A 7 9.60 9.80 -1.59
C THR A 7 10.63 8.96 -0.87
N SER A 8 11.82 9.51 -0.68
CA SER A 8 12.94 8.87 0.01
C SER A 8 13.41 9.75 1.17
N ASN A 9 14.22 9.19 2.07
CA ASN A 9 14.69 9.88 3.27
C ASN A 9 13.54 10.39 4.18
N LEU A 10 12.43 9.63 4.24
CA LEU A 10 11.28 9.96 5.08
C LEU A 10 11.63 10.00 6.58
N ASN A 11 12.63 9.24 7.01
CA ASN A 11 13.10 9.13 8.39
C ASN A 11 11.97 8.90 9.43
N LEU A 12 10.94 8.13 9.05
CA LEU A 12 9.81 7.80 9.91
C LEU A 12 10.29 6.94 11.09
N GLN A 13 10.01 7.38 12.32
CA GLN A 13 10.39 6.69 13.55
C GLN A 13 9.24 5.86 14.14
N PRO A 14 9.53 4.83 14.97
CA PRO A 14 8.51 4.13 15.74
C PRO A 14 7.62 5.10 16.53
N GLY A 15 6.31 4.88 16.50
CA GLY A 15 5.32 5.76 17.13
C GLY A 15 4.93 7.00 16.32
N GLU A 16 5.62 7.32 15.22
CA GLU A 16 5.21 8.37 14.29
C GLU A 16 4.15 7.85 13.30
N GLY A 17 3.30 8.77 12.81
CA GLY A 17 2.25 8.48 11.85
C GLY A 17 2.54 9.11 10.49
N LEU A 18 2.58 8.28 9.45
CA LEU A 18 2.56 8.72 8.06
C LEU A 18 1.12 8.81 7.56
N ARG A 19 0.71 9.99 7.08
CA ARG A 19 -0.60 10.20 6.44
C ARG A 19 -0.44 10.38 4.95
N VAL A 20 -1.13 9.56 4.17
CA VAL A 20 -1.16 9.64 2.70
C VAL A 20 -2.60 9.85 2.26
N ARG A 21 -2.89 11.02 1.70
CA ARG A 21 -4.20 11.36 1.15
C ARG A 21 -4.12 11.44 -0.36
N GLY A 22 -5.07 10.80 -1.05
CA GLY A 22 -5.11 10.77 -2.50
C GLY A 22 -6.48 10.41 -3.03
N GLU A 23 -6.66 10.56 -4.34
CA GLU A 23 -7.88 10.14 -5.02
C GLU A 23 -7.67 8.76 -5.65
N VAL A 24 -8.60 7.85 -5.37
CA VAL A 24 -8.69 6.57 -6.06
C VAL A 24 -9.31 6.84 -7.42
N ALA A 25 -8.60 6.56 -8.51
CA ALA A 25 -9.14 6.81 -9.85
C ALA A 25 -10.42 5.98 -10.11
N PRO A 26 -11.47 6.54 -10.77
CA PRO A 26 -12.77 5.89 -10.97
C PRO A 26 -12.73 4.50 -11.62
N ASN A 27 -11.75 4.24 -12.48
CA ASN A 27 -11.63 2.97 -13.22
C ASN A 27 -10.40 2.16 -12.79
N THR A 28 -9.84 2.44 -11.61
CA THR A 28 -8.65 1.70 -11.16
C THR A 28 -8.98 0.26 -10.82
N LYS A 29 -8.13 -0.67 -11.26
CA LYS A 29 -8.20 -2.08 -10.86
C LYS A 29 -7.44 -2.34 -9.56
N SER A 30 -6.42 -1.52 -9.29
CA SER A 30 -5.66 -1.61 -8.05
C SER A 30 -4.94 -0.31 -7.71
N PHE A 31 -4.63 -0.17 -6.43
CA PHE A 31 -3.76 0.87 -5.90
C PHE A 31 -2.71 0.23 -4.99
N VAL A 32 -1.48 0.76 -5.00
CA VAL A 32 -0.37 0.23 -4.21
C VAL A 32 0.30 1.37 -3.44
N LEU A 33 0.51 1.14 -2.15
CA LEU A 33 1.42 1.91 -1.31
C LEU A 33 2.53 0.97 -0.85
N ASN A 34 3.78 1.35 -1.13
CA ASN A 34 4.95 0.63 -0.67
C ASN A 34 5.66 1.46 0.41
N LEU A 35 6.01 0.83 1.52
CA LEU A 35 6.83 1.41 2.59
C LEU A 35 7.98 0.46 2.91
N GLY A 36 9.18 1.01 3.02
CA GLY A 36 10.39 0.24 3.24
C GLY A 36 11.66 1.08 3.16
N ASN A 37 12.79 0.40 3.24
CA ASN A 37 14.12 1.02 3.13
C ASN A 37 14.43 1.44 1.69
N ASP A 38 14.02 0.60 0.74
CA ASP A 38 14.19 0.82 -0.70
C ASP A 38 13.18 -0.03 -1.50
N SER A 39 13.27 -0.01 -2.84
CA SER A 39 12.33 -0.71 -3.72
C SER A 39 12.42 -2.25 -3.67
N ASN A 40 13.47 -2.80 -3.07
CA ASN A 40 13.69 -4.23 -2.89
C ASN A 40 13.45 -4.70 -1.45
N ASN A 41 13.43 -3.79 -0.48
CA ASN A 41 13.27 -4.06 0.94
C ASN A 41 12.06 -3.31 1.49
N LEU A 42 10.89 -3.94 1.42
CA LEU A 42 9.60 -3.40 1.85
C LEU A 42 9.12 -4.10 3.12
N CYS A 43 8.92 -3.33 4.19
CA CYS A 43 8.20 -3.83 5.36
C CYS A 43 6.69 -3.95 5.08
N LEU A 44 6.16 -3.11 4.17
CA LEU A 44 4.76 -3.12 3.78
C LEU A 44 4.61 -2.85 2.28
N HIS A 45 4.05 -3.82 1.58
CA HIS A 45 3.41 -3.69 0.28
C HIS A 45 1.90 -3.76 0.50
N PHE A 46 1.25 -2.60 0.54
CA PHE A 46 -0.19 -2.48 0.76
C PHE A 46 -0.89 -2.33 -0.60
N ASN A 47 -1.66 -3.33 -1.01
CA ASN A 47 -2.30 -3.36 -2.32
C ASN A 47 -3.83 -3.46 -2.21
N LEU A 48 -4.51 -2.37 -2.55
CA LEU A 48 -5.96 -2.37 -2.74
C LEU A 48 -6.27 -3.03 -4.09
N ARG A 49 -6.96 -4.16 -4.08
CA ARG A 49 -7.41 -4.87 -5.28
C ARG A 49 -8.93 -4.68 -5.41
N PHE A 50 -9.34 -3.82 -6.34
CA PHE A 50 -10.76 -3.62 -6.64
C PHE A 50 -11.31 -4.79 -7.47
N ASP A 51 -10.56 -5.17 -8.51
CA ASP A 51 -10.90 -6.29 -9.40
C ASP A 51 -9.64 -6.67 -10.20
N ILE A 52 -8.77 -7.48 -9.60
CA ILE A 52 -7.52 -7.95 -10.23
C ILE A 52 -7.03 -9.25 -9.58
N HIS A 53 -6.34 -10.10 -10.34
CA HIS A 53 -5.74 -11.36 -9.85
C HIS A 53 -6.74 -12.35 -9.20
N GLY A 54 -8.03 -12.22 -9.51
CA GLY A 54 -9.10 -13.04 -8.91
C GLY A 54 -9.63 -12.49 -7.59
N ASP A 55 -9.07 -11.40 -7.08
CA ASP A 55 -9.56 -10.69 -5.90
C ASP A 55 -10.56 -9.60 -6.30
N THR A 56 -11.60 -9.41 -5.49
CA THR A 56 -12.59 -8.34 -5.63
C THR A 56 -12.78 -7.64 -4.30
N ASN A 57 -12.52 -6.33 -4.27
CA ASN A 57 -12.57 -5.51 -3.05
C ASN A 57 -11.81 -6.16 -1.89
N THR A 58 -10.54 -6.51 -2.13
CA THR A 58 -9.67 -7.13 -1.14
C THR A 58 -8.42 -6.29 -0.95
N ILE A 59 -7.97 -6.13 0.30
CA ILE A 59 -6.65 -5.59 0.57
C ILE A 59 -5.69 -6.76 0.66
N VAL A 60 -4.60 -6.71 -0.08
CA VAL A 60 -3.52 -7.68 0.03
C VAL A 60 -2.27 -6.98 0.53
N CYS A 61 -1.77 -7.44 1.67
CA CYS A 61 -0.54 -6.97 2.28
C CYS A 61 0.55 -8.03 2.07
N SER A 62 1.78 -7.60 1.83
CA SER A 62 2.95 -8.49 1.87
C SER A 62 4.19 -7.71 2.30
N SER A 63 5.28 -8.42 2.56
CA SER A 63 6.61 -7.83 2.64
C SER A 63 7.42 -8.10 1.37
N LYS A 64 8.59 -7.48 1.27
CA LYS A 64 9.61 -7.79 0.26
C LYS A 64 10.98 -7.70 0.90
N ASP A 65 11.81 -8.73 0.77
CA ASP A 65 13.17 -8.76 1.33
C ASP A 65 14.16 -9.18 0.23
N GLY A 66 15.17 -8.34 -0.01
CA GLY A 66 16.18 -8.60 -1.03
C GLY A 66 15.63 -8.83 -2.44
N GLY A 67 14.44 -8.31 -2.77
CA GLY A 67 13.78 -8.58 -4.05
C GLY A 67 12.68 -9.64 -3.99
N ALA A 68 12.69 -10.51 -2.98
CA ALA A 68 11.76 -11.64 -2.85
C ALA A 68 10.49 -11.21 -2.10
N ARG A 69 9.32 -11.60 -2.63
CA ARG A 69 8.03 -11.30 -2.00
C ARG A 69 7.81 -12.25 -0.82
N GLY A 70 7.40 -11.71 0.32
CA GLY A 70 6.99 -12.50 1.49
C GLY A 70 5.59 -13.10 1.33
N THR A 71 5.13 -13.77 2.38
CA THR A 71 3.76 -14.31 2.45
C THR A 71 2.72 -13.19 2.31
N GLU A 72 1.69 -13.43 1.51
CA GLU A 72 0.56 -12.51 1.37
C GLU A 72 -0.44 -12.68 2.52
N GLN A 73 -1.04 -11.57 2.92
CA GLN A 73 -2.12 -11.48 3.91
C GLN A 73 -3.30 -10.79 3.25
N TRP A 74 -4.49 -11.37 3.39
CA TRP A 74 -5.72 -10.84 2.81
C TRP A 74 -6.60 -10.27 3.91
N GLU A 75 -6.95 -9.00 3.80
CA GLU A 75 -7.91 -8.36 4.70
C GLU A 75 -9.28 -8.27 4.04
N SER A 76 -10.32 -8.64 4.79
CA SER A 76 -11.71 -8.65 4.33
C SER A 76 -12.38 -7.28 4.41
N ALA A 77 -11.87 -6.37 5.26
CA ALA A 77 -12.39 -5.02 5.37
C ALA A 77 -11.87 -4.14 4.22
N PHE A 78 -12.78 -3.66 3.37
CA PHE A 78 -12.42 -2.85 2.19
C PHE A 78 -13.22 -1.54 2.14
N PRO A 79 -12.85 -0.52 2.94
CA PRO A 79 -13.56 0.77 3.00
C PRO A 79 -13.13 1.74 1.88
N PHE A 80 -12.85 1.25 0.67
CA PHE A 80 -12.36 2.06 -0.46
C PHE A 80 -13.34 2.03 -1.62
N GLN A 81 -13.52 3.18 -2.27
CA GLN A 81 -14.39 3.32 -3.43
C GLN A 81 -13.65 3.98 -4.59
N PRO A 82 -13.78 3.48 -5.83
CA PRO A 82 -13.28 4.17 -7.01
C PRO A 82 -13.92 5.55 -7.16
N GLY A 83 -13.13 6.55 -7.59
CA GLY A 83 -13.58 7.93 -7.77
C GLY A 83 -13.77 8.70 -6.46
N SER A 84 -13.21 8.21 -5.36
CA SER A 84 -13.31 8.83 -4.04
C SER A 84 -11.94 9.24 -3.50
N VAL A 85 -11.94 10.25 -2.63
CA VAL A 85 -10.75 10.63 -1.87
C VAL A 85 -10.61 9.67 -0.69
N THR A 86 -9.41 9.13 -0.52
CA THR A 86 -9.06 8.25 0.60
C THR A 86 -7.86 8.82 1.37
N GLU A 87 -7.77 8.46 2.64
CA GLU A 87 -6.63 8.76 3.51
C GLU A 87 -6.19 7.47 4.19
N LEU A 88 -4.89 7.18 4.11
CA LEU A 88 -4.22 6.09 4.81
C LEU A 88 -3.36 6.68 5.92
N CYS A 89 -3.53 6.17 7.14
CA CYS A 89 -2.68 6.48 8.29
C CYS A 89 -1.88 5.23 8.65
N ILE A 90 -0.56 5.33 8.59
CA ILE A 90 0.35 4.21 8.85
C ILE A 90 1.24 4.60 10.03
N SER A 91 1.31 3.73 11.03
CA SER A 91 2.24 3.83 12.15
C SER A 91 2.83 2.46 12.41
N PHE A 92 4.00 2.40 13.02
CA PHE A 92 4.64 1.16 13.43
C PHE A 92 5.20 1.30 14.84
N ASP A 93 5.30 0.16 15.53
CA ASP A 93 5.87 0.04 16.86
C ASP A 93 7.36 -0.32 16.79
N GLN A 94 7.94 -0.60 17.95
CA GLN A 94 9.36 -0.87 18.13
C GLN A 94 9.71 -2.33 17.86
#